data_AF-A0A7D3VZZ5-F1
#
_entry.id   AF-A0A7D3VZZ5-F1
#
_cell.length_a   1.000
_cell.length_b   1.000
_cell.length_c   1.000
_cell.angle_alpha   90.00
_cell.angle_beta   90.00
_cell.angle_gamma   90.00
#
_symmetry.space_group_name_H-M   'P 1'
#
loop_
_entity.id
_entity.type
_entity.pdbx_description
1 polymer ?
#
loop_
_entity_poly.entity_id
_entity_poly.type
_entity_poly.pdbx_seq_one_letter_code
_entity_poly.pdbx_strand_id
1 'polypeptide(L)' 'MVTEKEFLTFKQLHKAIANYIYYYNHKRIKDKIKWMSPIKFRETFISNYN' A
#
# COMPACT_ATOMS: atom_id res chain seq x y z
N MET A 1 -1.53 19.77 -4.14
CA MET A 1 -2.99 19.78 -4.36
C MET A 1 -3.39 18.37 -4.73
N VAL A 2 -4.24 17.72 -3.92
CA VAL A 2 -4.83 16.42 -4.29
C VAL A 2 -6.00 16.77 -5.19
N THR A 3 -5.87 16.52 -6.49
CA THR A 3 -6.98 16.67 -7.43
C THR A 3 -7.90 15.46 -7.26
N GLU A 4 -9.21 15.69 -7.14
CA GLU A 4 -10.18 14.62 -7.21
C GLU A 4 -10.07 13.92 -8.58
N LYS A 5 -10.16 12.59 -8.55
CA LYS A 5 -10.09 11.77 -9.76
C LYS A 5 -11.42 11.10 -9.98
N GLU A 6 -12.08 11.48 -11.06
CA GLU A 6 -13.33 10.86 -11.47
C GLU A 6 -13.07 9.52 -12.19
N PHE A 7 -13.96 8.56 -11.97
CA PHE A 7 -13.95 7.27 -12.65
C PHE A 7 -15.26 7.09 -13.39
N LEU A 8 -15.17 6.86 -14.70
CA LEU A 8 -16.34 6.77 -15.58
C LEU A 8 -17.10 5.44 -15.41
N THR A 9 -16.46 4.44 -14.79
CA THR A 9 -17.06 3.12 -14.57
C THR A 9 -16.65 2.53 -13.23
N PHE A 10 -17.52 1.67 -12.68
CA PHE A 10 -17.21 0.90 -11.47
C PHE A 10 -15.94 0.05 -11.63
N LYS A 11 -15.71 -0.53 -12.83
CA LYS A 11 -14.51 -1.32 -13.11
C LYS A 11 -13.22 -0.50 -12.98
N GLN A 12 -13.23 0.75 -13.45
CA GLN A 12 -12.09 1.66 -13.31
C GLN A 12 -11.86 2.03 -11.84
N LEU A 13 -12.92 2.35 -11.10
CA LEU A 13 -12.86 2.64 -9.66
C LEU A 13 -12.28 1.44 -8.89
N HIS A 14 -12.81 0.25 -9.12
CA HIS A 14 -12.35 -0.99 -8.48
C HIS A 14 -10.86 -1.23 -8.73
N LYS A 15 -10.41 -1.08 -9.99
CA LYS A 15 -8.99 -1.21 -10.34
C LYS A 15 -8.12 -0.16 -9.64
N ALA A 16 -8.60 1.08 -9.53
CA ALA A 16 -7.86 2.14 -8.85
C ALA A 16 -7.71 1.86 -7.35
N ILE A 17 -8.77 1.40 -6.69
CA ILE A 17 -8.75 0.99 -5.27
C ILE A 17 -7.77 -0.17 -5.07
N ALA A 18 -7.87 -1.22 -5.90
CA ALA A 18 -6.97 -2.36 -5.81
C ALA A 18 -5.49 -1.97 -5.98
N ASN A 19 -5.21 -1.10 -6.95
CA ASN A 19 -3.87 -0.57 -7.17
C ASN A 19 -3.37 0.26 -5.98
N TYR A 20 -4.23 1.07 -5.37
CA TYR A 20 -3.88 1.86 -4.20
C TYR A 20 -3.56 0.97 -2.99
N ILE A 21 -4.38 -0.05 -2.73
CA ILE A 21 -4.13 -1.04 -1.67
C ILE A 21 -2.80 -1.76 -1.91
N TYR A 22 -2.54 -2.18 -3.14
CA TYR A 22 -1.29 -2.85 -3.49
C TYR A 22 -0.08 -1.94 -3.28
N TYR A 23 -0.15 -0.70 -3.78
CA TYR A 23 0.89 0.31 -3.56
C TYR A 23 1.16 0.52 -2.07
N TYR A 24 0.10 0.71 -1.28
CA TYR A 24 0.23 0.97 0.15
C TYR A 24 0.92 -0.18 0.87
N ASN A 25 0.56 -1.42 0.58
CA ASN A 25 1.08 -2.59 1.27
C ASN A 25 2.50 -3.01 0.82
N HIS A 26 2.83 -2.83 -0.46
CA HIS A 26 4.05 -3.40 -1.04
C HIS A 26 5.09 -2.37 -1.45
N LYS A 27 4.66 -1.15 -1.80
CA LYS A 27 5.53 -0.14 -2.42
C LYS A 27 5.71 1.11 -1.57
N ARG A 28 4.84 1.37 -0.61
CA ARG A 28 5.00 2.52 0.29
C ARG A 28 6.23 2.29 1.16
N ILE A 29 7.19 3.19 1.05
CA ILE A 29 8.39 3.17 1.88
C ILE A 29 8.24 4.21 2.99
N LYS A 30 8.62 3.84 4.21
CA LYS A 30 8.65 4.74 5.37
C LYS A 30 9.99 4.63 6.08
N ASP A 31 10.55 5.78 6.43
CA ASP A 31 11.76 5.93 7.25
C ASP A 31 11.66 5.17 8.58
N LYS A 32 10.52 5.29 9.28
CA LYS A 32 10.27 4.65 10.59
C LYS A 32 10.31 3.12 10.58
N ILE A 33 10.17 2.49 9.41
CA ILE A 33 10.23 1.03 9.26
C ILE A 33 11.48 0.60 8.49
N LYS A 34 12.60 1.33 8.65
CA LYS A 34 13.89 1.02 8.03
C LYS A 34 13.79 0.86 6.51
N TRP A 35 12.98 1.70 5.87
CA TRP A 35 12.75 1.69 4.42
C TRP A 35 12.12 0.39 3.88
N MET A 36 11.51 -0.43 4.75
CA MET A 36 10.76 -1.61 4.34
C MET A 36 9.37 -1.24 3.83
N SER A 37 8.77 -2.13 3.03
CA SER A 37 7.33 -2.07 2.77
C SER A 37 6.54 -2.54 4.01
N PRO A 38 5.29 -2.10 4.20
CA PRO A 38 4.50 -2.48 5.37
C PRO A 38 4.33 -3.98 5.57
N ILE A 39 4.18 -4.76 4.50
CA ILE A 39 4.07 -6.22 4.62
C ILE A 39 5.39 -6.85 5.07
N LYS A 40 6.52 -6.45 4.48
CA LYS A 40 7.85 -6.94 4.85
C LYS A 40 8.20 -6.59 6.31
N PHE A 41 7.80 -5.40 6.76
CA PHE A 41 7.95 -5.01 8.16
C PHE A 41 7.13 -5.92 9.10
N ARG A 42 5.89 -6.27 8.75
CA ARG A 42 5.06 -7.18 9.55
C ARG A 42 5.64 -8.59 9.62
N GLU A 43 6.09 -9.12 8.49
CA GLU A 43 6.71 -10.45 8.41
C GLU A 43 7.99 -10.51 9.26
N THR A 44 8.87 -9.53 9.13
CA THR A 44 10.10 -9.44 9.93
C THR A 44 9.81 -9.27 11.41
N PHE A 45 8.79 -8.48 11.78
CA PHE A 45 8.36 -8.34 13.16
C PHE A 45 7.90 -9.69 13.72
N ILE A 46 6.90 -10.34 13.10
CA ILE A 46 6.37 -11.65 13.55
C ILE A 46 7.47 -12.70 13.68
N SER A 47 8.40 -12.77 12.72
CA SER A 47 9.51 -13.72 12.76
C SER A 47 10.48 -13.50 13.93
N ASN A 48 10.58 -12.30 14.51
CA ASN A 48 11.48 -12.02 15.63
C ASN A 48 10.84 -12.34 17.00
N TYR A 49 9.56 -12.69 17.05
CA TYR A 49 8.85 -13.09 18.27
C TYR A 49 8.55 -14.59 18.36
N ASN A 50 8.92 -15.35 17.32
CA ASN A 50 8.90 -16.82 17.30
C ASN A 50 10.31 -17.36 17.49
#